data_AF-A0AAJ0ZGE4-F1
#
_entry.id   AF-A0AAJ0ZGE4-F1
#
_cell.length_a   1.000
_cell.length_b   1.000
_cell.length_c   1.000
_cell.angle_alpha   90.00
_cell.angle_beta   90.00
_cell.angle_gamma   90.00
#
_symmetry.space_group_name_H-M   'P 1'
#
loop_
_entity.id
_entity.type
_entity.pdbx_description
1 polymer ?
#
loop_
_entity_poly.entity_id
_entity_poly.type
_entity_poly.pdbx_seq_one_letter_code
_entity_poly.pdbx_strand_id
1 'polypeptide(L)'
;MGLDIHLEADERLSLNLLTSVARTLGGLDLACDDNSVFAHFPSGLSVSAKRSFDEQAIYAQDTQGLSFPVVVRCDFRIKGPAPEDSSPLDDLKMFVEAIAAESDAHFLVSFQYESLMYWRDQSGLHTS
;
A
#
# COMPACT_ATOMS: atom_id res chain seq x y z
N MET A 1 16.32 2.55 1.97
CA MET A 1 15.41 1.86 2.91
C MET A 1 14.20 1.41 2.10
N GLY A 2 13.81 0.15 2.20
CA GLY A 2 12.55 -0.34 1.63
C GLY A 2 11.48 -0.35 2.72
N LEU A 3 10.27 0.11 2.41
CA LEU A 3 9.15 0.03 3.33
C LEU A 3 7.94 -0.52 2.56
N ASP A 4 7.38 -1.61 3.08
CA ASP A 4 6.10 -2.15 2.61
C ASP A 4 5.02 -1.74 3.62
N ILE A 5 3.92 -1.20 3.12
CA ILE A 5 2.76 -0.76 3.89
C ILE A 5 1.54 -1.47 3.34
N HIS A 6 0.68 -1.98 4.21
CA HIS A 6 -0.51 -2.73 3.85
C HIS A 6 -1.75 -2.02 4.37
N LEU A 7 -2.74 -1.86 3.50
CA LEU A 7 -4.09 -1.43 3.84
C LEU A 7 -5.05 -2.59 3.65
N GLU A 8 -5.78 -2.93 4.69
CA GLU A 8 -6.82 -3.96 4.71
C GLU A 8 -8.16 -3.30 4.94
N ALA A 9 -9.13 -3.50 4.03
CA ALA A 9 -10.42 -2.83 4.09
C ALA A 9 -11.59 -3.77 3.80
N ASP A 10 -12.76 -3.38 4.31
CA ASP A 10 -14.03 -4.07 4.03
C ASP A 10 -14.56 -3.80 2.61
N GLU A 11 -15.73 -4.37 2.30
CA GLU A 11 -16.36 -4.28 0.97
C GLU A 11 -16.76 -2.87 0.53
N ARG A 12 -16.84 -1.91 1.45
CA ARG A 12 -17.24 -0.52 1.15
C ARG A 12 -16.14 0.22 0.41
N LEU A 13 -14.88 -0.20 0.55
CA LEU A 13 -13.78 0.36 -0.23
C LEU A 13 -13.85 -0.14 -1.68
N SER A 14 -14.15 0.75 -2.62
CA SER A 14 -14.22 0.39 -4.04
C SER A 14 -12.88 0.60 -4.76
N LEU A 15 -12.56 -0.28 -5.72
CA LEU A 15 -11.37 -0.12 -6.58
C LEU A 15 -11.48 1.14 -7.49
N ASN A 16 -12.70 1.54 -7.83
CA ASN A 16 -12.96 2.78 -8.57
C ASN A 16 -12.53 4.00 -7.76
N LEU A 17 -12.83 4.02 -6.45
CA LEU A 17 -12.37 5.08 -5.56
C LEU A 17 -10.85 5.11 -5.50
N LEU A 18 -10.19 3.96 -5.30
CA LEU A 18 -8.73 3.88 -5.27
C LEU A 18 -8.08 4.38 -6.56
N THR A 19 -8.69 4.06 -7.71
CA THR A 19 -8.25 4.54 -9.03
C THR A 19 -8.44 6.05 -9.16
N SER A 20 -9.56 6.59 -8.66
CA SER A 20 -9.85 8.03 -8.65
C SER A 20 -8.87 8.80 -7.78
N VAL A 21 -8.61 8.31 -6.56
CA VAL A 21 -7.63 8.88 -5.62
C VAL A 21 -6.23 8.85 -6.24
N ALA A 22 -5.80 7.71 -6.76
CA ALA A 22 -4.49 7.58 -7.41
C ALA A 22 -4.32 8.58 -8.56
N ARG A 23 -5.33 8.72 -9.41
CA ARG A 23 -5.31 9.68 -10.53
C ARG A 23 -5.26 11.13 -10.05
N THR A 24 -6.06 11.47 -9.04
CA THR A 24 -6.16 12.84 -8.49
C THR A 24 -4.86 13.28 -7.84
N LEU A 25 -4.16 12.36 -7.19
CA LEU A 25 -2.87 12.60 -6.54
C LEU A 25 -1.67 12.50 -7.51
N GLY A 26 -1.91 12.40 -8.82
CA GLY A 26 -0.84 12.42 -9.82
C GLY A 26 -0.14 11.08 -10.03
N GLY A 27 -0.82 9.96 -9.73
CA GLY A 27 -0.34 8.61 -10.04
C GLY A 27 -0.08 8.44 -11.54
N LEU A 28 1.14 8.04 -11.84
CA LEU A 28 1.66 7.64 -13.15
C LEU A 28 1.45 6.13 -13.37
N ASP A 29 1.57 5.70 -14.63
CA ASP A 29 1.47 4.30 -15.05
C ASP A 29 0.25 3.58 -14.48
N LEU A 30 -0.87 4.31 -14.38
CA LEU A 30 -2.12 3.82 -13.81
C LEU A 30 -2.65 2.67 -14.67
N ALA A 31 -2.61 1.47 -14.13
CA ALA A 31 -3.22 0.28 -14.70
C ALA A 31 -4.37 -0.16 -13.78
N CYS A 32 -5.55 -0.36 -14.34
CA CYS A 32 -6.69 -0.87 -13.59
C CYS A 32 -7.49 -1.85 -14.45
N ASP A 33 -7.99 -2.89 -13.81
CA ASP A 33 -9.02 -3.79 -14.35
C ASP A 33 -10.14 -3.93 -13.32
N ASP A 34 -11.09 -4.83 -13.58
CA ASP A 34 -12.26 -5.03 -12.70
C ASP A 34 -11.88 -5.49 -11.28
N ASN A 35 -10.67 -6.03 -11.08
CA ASN A 35 -10.22 -6.67 -9.85
C ASN A 35 -8.93 -6.09 -9.25
N SER A 36 -8.23 -5.20 -9.96
CA SER A 36 -6.94 -4.66 -9.53
C SER A 36 -6.71 -3.21 -9.95
N VAL A 37 -5.89 -2.51 -9.15
CA VAL A 37 -5.41 -1.14 -9.42
C VAL A 37 -3.91 -1.12 -9.17
N PHE A 38 -3.16 -0.46 -10.03
CA PHE A 38 -1.74 -0.19 -9.86
C PHE A 38 -1.43 1.25 -10.25
N ALA A 39 -0.61 1.95 -9.47
CA ALA A 39 -0.07 3.25 -9.84
C ALA A 39 1.32 3.48 -9.23
N HIS A 40 2.11 4.31 -9.88
CA HIS A 40 3.42 4.77 -9.40
C HIS A 40 3.41 6.29 -9.21
N PHE A 41 4.06 6.80 -8.18
CA PHE A 41 4.14 8.22 -7.90
C PHE A 41 5.56 8.73 -8.11
N PRO A 42 5.73 10.00 -8.56
CA PRO A 42 7.05 10.62 -8.70
C PRO A 42 7.91 10.56 -7.43
N SER A 43 7.30 10.53 -6.25
CA SER A 43 7.98 10.41 -4.95
C SER A 43 8.67 9.06 -4.71
N GLY A 44 8.44 8.07 -5.58
CA GLY A 44 8.92 6.70 -5.41
C GLY A 44 7.93 5.77 -4.67
N LEU A 45 6.74 6.26 -4.31
CA LEU A 45 5.63 5.42 -3.84
C LEU A 45 5.05 4.62 -5.01
N SER A 46 4.75 3.35 -4.79
CA SER A 46 3.88 2.57 -5.67
C SER A 46 2.73 2.00 -4.88
N VAL A 47 1.54 1.96 -5.47
CA VAL A 47 0.35 1.32 -4.90
C VAL A 47 -0.10 0.19 -5.81
N SER A 48 -0.47 -0.93 -5.21
CA SER A 48 -1.19 -2.01 -5.88
C SER A 48 -2.35 -2.46 -5.00
N ALA A 49 -3.57 -2.46 -5.53
CA ALA A 49 -4.75 -2.94 -4.84
C ALA A 49 -5.37 -4.12 -5.58
N LYS A 50 -5.93 -5.06 -4.82
CA LYS A 50 -6.67 -6.20 -5.35
C LYS A 50 -7.86 -6.53 -4.48
N ARG A 51 -8.94 -7.01 -5.09
CA ARG A 51 -10.00 -7.70 -4.35
C ARG A 51 -9.55 -9.11 -3.98
N SER A 52 -9.78 -9.49 -2.74
CA SER A 52 -9.50 -10.83 -2.24
C SER A 52 -10.81 -11.46 -1.77
N PHE A 53 -11.19 -12.56 -2.40
CA PHE A 53 -12.41 -13.29 -2.06
C PHE A 53 -12.14 -14.52 -1.19
N ASP A 54 -10.90 -15.03 -1.24
CA ASP A 54 -10.53 -16.30 -0.60
C ASP A 54 -10.17 -16.15 0.89
N GLU A 55 -9.64 -14.99 1.28
CA GLU A 55 -9.14 -14.77 2.64
C GLU A 55 -9.57 -13.41 3.20
N GLN A 56 -10.43 -13.46 4.21
CA GLN A 56 -11.11 -12.28 4.76
C GLN A 56 -10.64 -11.90 6.16
N ALA A 57 -9.54 -12.50 6.65
CA ALA A 57 -8.95 -12.18 7.94
C ALA A 57 -8.15 -10.87 7.88
N ILE A 58 -8.19 -10.12 8.99
CA ILE A 58 -7.27 -9.00 9.25
C ILE A 58 -5.91 -9.59 9.67
N TYR A 59 -4.84 -9.09 9.07
CA TYR A 59 -3.47 -9.48 9.37
C TYR A 59 -2.73 -8.49 10.26
N ALA A 60 -3.16 -7.23 10.30
CA ALA A 60 -2.63 -6.24 11.22
C ALA A 60 -2.62 -6.80 12.65
N GLN A 61 -1.44 -6.79 13.30
CA GLN A 61 -1.24 -7.36 14.63
C GLN A 61 -2.12 -6.67 15.68
N ASP A 62 -2.22 -5.35 15.60
CA ASP A 62 -3.08 -4.54 16.45
C ASP A 62 -4.22 -3.98 15.61
N THR A 63 -5.43 -4.46 15.89
CA THR A 63 -6.63 -4.07 15.16
C THR A 63 -7.36 -2.88 15.78
N GLN A 64 -6.89 -2.37 16.94
CA GLN A 64 -7.57 -1.33 17.70
C GLN A 64 -9.06 -1.66 18.01
N GLY A 65 -9.39 -2.95 18.10
CA GLY A 65 -10.75 -3.43 18.35
C GLY A 65 -11.65 -3.54 17.11
N LEU A 66 -11.14 -3.21 15.91
CA LEU A 66 -11.87 -3.40 14.66
C LEU A 66 -11.98 -4.89 14.30
N SER A 67 -13.13 -5.27 13.74
CA SER A 67 -13.40 -6.59 13.20
C SER A 67 -14.34 -6.47 12.00
N PHE A 68 -13.82 -6.77 10.81
CA PHE A 68 -14.56 -6.75 9.56
C PHE A 68 -13.96 -7.77 8.59
N PRO A 69 -14.76 -8.32 7.64
CA PRO A 69 -14.22 -9.16 6.59
C PRO A 69 -13.38 -8.31 5.63
N VAL A 70 -12.11 -8.68 5.45
CA VAL A 70 -11.23 -8.00 4.50
C VAL A 70 -11.61 -8.43 3.08
N VAL A 71 -11.98 -7.46 2.25
CA VAL A 71 -12.37 -7.68 0.84
C VAL A 71 -11.40 -6.99 -0.11
N VAL A 72 -10.79 -5.88 0.32
CA VAL A 72 -9.79 -5.15 -0.45
C VAL A 72 -8.48 -5.12 0.32
N ARG A 73 -7.39 -5.44 -0.38
CA ARG A 73 -6.03 -5.25 0.12
C ARG A 73 -5.27 -4.33 -0.81
N CYS A 74 -4.63 -3.31 -0.25
CA CYS A 74 -3.71 -2.44 -0.95
C CYS A 74 -2.31 -2.60 -0.36
N ASP A 75 -1.34 -2.83 -1.22
CA ASP A 75 0.07 -2.80 -0.89
C ASP A 75 0.64 -1.48 -1.40
N PHE A 76 1.19 -0.68 -0.49
CA PHE A 76 2.01 0.46 -0.83
C PHE A 76 3.46 0.10 -0.60
N ARG A 77 4.32 0.51 -1.53
CA ARG A 77 5.73 0.19 -1.46
C ARG A 77 6.58 1.41 -1.74
N ILE A 78 7.57 1.62 -0.90
CA ILE A 78 8.60 2.66 -1.05
C ILE A 78 9.92 1.94 -1.30
N LYS A 79 10.51 2.12 -2.49
CA LYS A 79 11.79 1.51 -2.84
C LYS A 79 12.87 2.56 -2.99
N GLY A 80 13.96 2.37 -2.24
CA GLY A 80 15.16 3.20 -2.39
C GLY A 80 15.02 4.56 -1.69
N PRO A 81 16.01 5.45 -1.89
CA PRO A 81 15.91 6.81 -1.38
C PRO A 81 14.81 7.59 -2.12
N ALA A 82 14.08 8.43 -1.39
CA ALA A 82 13.15 9.38 -2.01
C ALA A 82 13.93 10.41 -2.85
N PRO A 83 13.38 10.86 -3.99
CA PRO A 83 13.92 11.99 -4.73
C PRO A 83 14.00 13.27 -3.88
N GLU A 84 14.94 14.16 -4.20
CA GLU A 84 15.04 15.49 -3.56
C GLU A 84 13.71 16.24 -3.67
N ASP A 85 13.31 16.91 -2.58
CA ASP A 85 12.04 17.65 -2.45
C ASP A 85 10.74 16.83 -2.57
N SER A 86 10.81 15.50 -2.42
CA SER A 86 9.62 14.64 -2.41
C SER A 86 9.59 13.70 -1.20
N SER A 87 8.38 13.31 -0.80
CA SER A 87 8.16 12.44 0.36
C SER A 87 7.11 11.39 0.04
N PRO A 88 7.52 10.12 -0.21
CA PRO A 88 6.55 9.05 -0.47
C PRO A 88 5.66 8.75 0.74
N LEU A 89 6.06 9.14 1.96
CA LEU A 89 5.20 9.07 3.14
C LEU A 89 4.13 10.17 3.16
N ASP A 90 4.42 11.35 2.61
CA ASP A 90 3.39 12.40 2.46
C ASP A 90 2.36 12.00 1.40
N ASP A 91 2.80 11.39 0.29
CA ASP A 91 1.89 10.83 -0.71
C ASP A 91 1.02 9.71 -0.13
N LEU A 92 1.62 8.80 0.66
CA LEU A 92 0.86 7.76 1.37
C LEU A 92 -0.18 8.37 2.30
N LYS A 93 0.19 9.39 3.07
CA LYS A 93 -0.71 10.09 3.97
C LYS A 93 -1.87 10.72 3.21
N MET A 94 -1.58 11.48 2.15
CA MET A 94 -2.61 12.11 1.30
C MET A 94 -3.54 11.06 0.68
N PHE A 95 -3.00 9.91 0.27
CA PHE A 95 -3.78 8.81 -0.27
C PHE A 95 -4.77 8.24 0.76
N VAL A 96 -4.28 7.95 1.98
CA VAL A 96 -5.12 7.42 3.07
C VAL A 96 -6.16 8.45 3.52
N GLU A 97 -5.79 9.72 3.62
CA GLU A 97 -6.71 10.81 3.96
C GLU A 97 -7.81 10.99 2.90
N ALA A 98 -7.46 10.88 1.61
CA ALA A 98 -8.43 10.95 0.52
C ALA A 98 -9.41 9.76 0.54
N ILE A 99 -8.94 8.54 0.83
CA ILE A 99 -9.83 7.39 1.03
C ILE A 99 -10.81 7.67 2.19
N ALA A 100 -10.29 8.12 3.33
CA ALA A 100 -11.11 8.37 4.52
C ALA A 100 -12.13 9.50 4.33
N ALA A 101 -11.84 10.47 3.46
CA ALA A 101 -12.75 11.57 3.13
C ALA A 101 -13.88 11.15 2.18
N GLU A 102 -13.64 10.17 1.31
CA GLU A 102 -14.56 9.77 0.24
C GLU A 102 -15.26 8.42 0.48
N SER A 103 -14.94 7.72 1.57
CA SER A 103 -15.46 6.39 1.91
C SER A 103 -15.83 6.26 3.38
N ASP A 104 -16.86 5.47 3.67
CA ASP A 104 -17.23 5.01 5.02
C ASP A 104 -16.66 3.61 5.34
N ALA A 105 -15.75 3.10 4.51
CA ALA A 105 -15.10 1.82 4.73
C ALA A 105 -14.34 1.76 6.05
N HIS A 106 -14.46 0.64 6.75
CA HIS A 106 -13.48 0.31 7.79
C HIS A 106 -12.21 -0.17 7.10
N PHE A 107 -11.08 0.39 7.53
CA PHE A 107 -9.78 -0.06 7.06
C PHE A 107 -8.72 0.06 8.16
N LEU A 108 -7.67 -0.73 8.04
CA LEU A 108 -6.47 -0.69 8.85
C LEU A 108 -5.27 -0.44 7.94
N VAL A 109 -4.32 0.38 8.36
CA VAL A 109 -3.03 0.59 7.68
C VAL A 109 -1.92 0.14 8.61
N SER A 110 -1.11 -0.80 8.16
CA SER A 110 0.03 -1.36 8.89
C SER A 110 1.28 -1.33 8.02
N PHE A 111 2.46 -1.48 8.62
CA PHE A 111 3.71 -1.52 7.86
C PHE A 111 4.56 -2.71 8.27
N GLN A 112 5.38 -3.17 7.34
CA GLN A 112 6.42 -4.15 7.57
C GLN A 112 7.76 -3.55 7.13
N TYR A 113 8.73 -3.54 8.05
CA TYR A 113 10.06 -3.05 7.76
C TYR A 113 10.87 -4.08 6.97
N GLU A 114 11.41 -3.68 5.81
CA GLU A 114 12.33 -4.51 5.05
C GLU A 114 13.74 -4.41 5.66
N SER A 115 14.28 -5.54 6.13
CA SER A 115 15.67 -5.64 6.58
C SER A 115 16.46 -6.58 5.67
N LEU A 116 17.73 -6.27 5.44
CA LEU A 116 18.65 -7.17 4.75
C LEU A 116 18.78 -8.46 5.57
N MET A 117 18.59 -9.61 4.94
CA MET A 117 18.74 -10.92 5.60
C MET A 117 20.03 -11.62 5.16
N TYR A 118 20.30 -11.62 3.85
CA TYR A 118 21.49 -12.23 3.27
C TYR A 118 22.08 -11.33 2.18
N TRP A 119 23.41 -11.31 2.05
CA TRP A 119 24.10 -10.76 0.87
C TRP A 119 25.21 -11.70 0.42
N ARG A 120 25.49 -11.71 -0.88
CA ARG A 120 26.62 -12.49 -1.44
C ARG A 120 27.59 -11.52 -2.11
N ASP A 121 28.86 -11.65 -1.79
CA ASP A 121 29.95 -10.96 -2.46
C ASP A 121 31.04 -11.94 -2.93
N GLN A 122 32.20 -11.42 -3.34
CA GLN A 122 33.32 -12.24 -3.83
C GLN A 122 33.88 -13.21 -2.76
N SER A 123 33.64 -12.94 -1.47
CA SER A 123 34.13 -13.77 -0.36
C SER A 123 33.14 -14.85 0.08
N GLY A 124 31.88 -14.80 -0.37
CA GLY A 124 30.88 -15.81 -0.06
C GLY A 124 29.49 -15.25 0.22
N LEU A 125 28.64 -16.09 0.80
CA LEU A 125 27.31 -15.73 1.29
C LEU A 125 27.41 -15.32 2.76
N HIS A 126 26.77 -14.21 3.11
CA HIS A 126 26.76 -13.61 4.44
C HIS A 126 25.32 -13.42 4.92
N THR A 127 25.18 -13.22 6.23
CA THR A 127 23.93 -12.90 6.91
C THR A 127 24.06 -11.58 7.65
N SER A 128 22.99 -10.80 7.69
CA SER A 128 22.95 -9.52 8.43
C SER A 128 22.70 -9.71 9.92
#